data_AF-G1WKI2-F1
#
_entry.id   AF-G1WKI2-F1
#
_cell.length_a   1.000
_cell.length_b   1.000
_cell.length_c   1.000
_cell.angle_alpha   90.00
_cell.angle_beta   90.00
_cell.angle_gamma   90.00
#
_symmetry.space_group_name_H-M   'P 1'
#
loop_
_entity.id
_entity.type
_entity.pdbx_description
1 polymer ?
#
loop_
_entity_poly.entity_id
_entity_poly.type
_entity_poly.pdbx_seq_one_letter_code
_entity_poly.pdbx_strand_id
1 'polypeptide(L)'
;MEEVLAISNQPSAMELWQGIGGHFDSLGQIVNEFLDNSVSNFAAHESATRNILVRLTEQTAGGDVVVTIEDTGTGMKDLDSAFTLGSQAAGETPLNEHGFGLKHALASANPANDAWSILTRTVDDLNLGRFKRISAPYDIVDYTGEYCPGTEWPGHYNGTGTIVQFRCSREMYRTLGRGIRGGATAFVTLADILCEDIGFVYAGVISDGIASITLSVEEFEKNPFMRPIGAVEPDWADWLGPGRGSEDYDLGGGKVTISYAFGRINSKPDRIQFDNSTTRKYYMRNMSSSGVEIRINGRVLCSNLFKEIWGIEKHNSYNYLLVVIDLKSQNGKALPKTRTSKNGLREGDAKLEALYAWIRSNMHEPQKDVSLSDHETDLFEELKTRMLQYNPDPNKVIETEMHVFTSTGNAKDRVRIDLYEKTQYGVTIYEGKRDSTTSKDVYQLRMYWDGLVYDGITPTKGVLVAMDHPDSVKGLIQIVNTMKDASGNNYHFETKTWKDCGLDLTSR
;
A
#
# COMPACT_ATOMS: atom_id res chain seq x y z
N MET A 1 -59.66 -9.11 17.80
CA MET A 1 -58.45 -9.95 17.85
C MET A 1 -57.75 -9.69 16.54
N GLU A 2 -56.58 -9.05 16.58
CA GLU A 2 -55.75 -8.92 15.39
C GLU A 2 -55.13 -10.30 15.10
N GLU A 3 -55.34 -10.83 13.90
CA GLU A 3 -54.66 -12.04 13.44
C GLU A 3 -53.18 -11.71 13.24
N VAL A 4 -52.34 -12.26 14.10
CA VAL A 4 -50.88 -12.15 13.99
C VAL A 4 -50.39 -13.27 13.07
N LEU A 5 -49.90 -12.90 11.89
CA LEU A 5 -49.18 -13.83 11.01
C LEU A 5 -47.75 -14.01 11.52
N ALA A 6 -47.41 -15.21 11.97
CA ALA A 6 -46.03 -15.55 12.33
C ALA A 6 -45.16 -15.61 11.08
N ILE A 7 -44.13 -14.76 11.02
CA ILE A 7 -43.13 -14.75 9.95
C ILE A 7 -41.93 -15.56 10.44
N SER A 8 -41.60 -16.66 9.74
CA SER A 8 -40.34 -17.37 9.95
C SER A 8 -39.25 -16.73 9.11
N ASN A 9 -38.31 -16.04 9.76
CA ASN A 9 -37.23 -15.29 9.13
C ASN A 9 -35.84 -15.82 9.51
N GLN A 10 -35.75 -17.04 10.03
CA GLN A 10 -34.47 -17.66 10.35
C GLN A 10 -33.73 -18.00 9.04
N PRO A 11 -32.50 -17.50 8.81
CA PRO A 11 -31.76 -17.82 7.60
C PRO A 11 -31.35 -19.29 7.60
N SER A 12 -31.19 -19.90 6.42
CA SER A 12 -30.52 -21.20 6.37
C SER A 12 -29.03 -21.06 6.68
N ALA A 13 -28.43 -22.08 7.29
CA ALA A 13 -27.00 -22.08 7.60
C ALA A 13 -26.13 -21.88 6.34
N MET A 14 -26.54 -22.46 5.20
CA MET A 14 -25.82 -22.34 3.94
C MET A 14 -25.93 -20.93 3.34
N GLU A 15 -27.13 -20.33 3.31
CA GLU A 15 -27.29 -18.94 2.84
C GLU A 15 -26.51 -17.97 3.72
N LEU A 16 -26.50 -18.21 5.03
CA LEU A 16 -25.70 -17.43 5.97
C LEU A 16 -24.20 -17.60 5.70
N TRP A 17 -23.71 -18.83 5.54
CA TRP A 17 -22.31 -19.12 5.22
C TRP A 17 -21.85 -18.40 3.95
N GLN A 18 -22.66 -18.48 2.89
CA GLN A 18 -22.41 -17.76 1.64
C GLN A 18 -22.47 -16.25 1.83
N GLY A 19 -23.43 -15.75 2.61
CA GLY A 19 -23.62 -14.33 2.89
C GLY A 19 -22.52 -13.70 3.73
N ILE A 20 -21.86 -14.48 4.60
CA ILE A 20 -20.67 -14.07 5.34
C ILE A 20 -19.36 -14.40 4.59
N GLY A 21 -19.43 -15.08 3.45
CA GLY A 21 -18.31 -15.26 2.54
C GLY A 21 -18.06 -14.01 1.69
N GLY A 22 -16.86 -13.90 1.11
CA GLY A 22 -16.54 -12.83 0.15
C GLY A 22 -16.18 -11.47 0.77
N HIS A 23 -16.00 -11.40 2.09
CA HIS A 23 -15.55 -10.20 2.78
C HIS A 23 -14.04 -9.93 2.66
N PHE A 24 -13.29 -10.89 2.13
CA PHE A 24 -11.86 -10.79 1.89
C PHE A 24 -11.55 -10.91 0.39
N ASP A 25 -10.77 -9.96 -0.11
CA ASP A 25 -10.43 -9.86 -1.53
C ASP A 25 -9.27 -10.77 -1.93
N SER A 26 -8.51 -11.27 -0.95
CA SER A 26 -7.35 -12.14 -1.18
C SER A 26 -7.12 -13.15 -0.08
N LEU A 27 -6.42 -14.23 -0.43
CA LEU A 27 -5.96 -15.24 0.53
C LEU A 27 -5.05 -14.64 1.61
N GLY A 28 -4.25 -13.62 1.28
CA GLY A 28 -3.39 -12.96 2.25
C GLY A 28 -4.20 -12.33 3.39
N GLN A 29 -5.33 -11.68 3.09
CA GLN A 29 -6.21 -11.12 4.12
C GLN A 29 -6.86 -12.19 4.98
N ILE A 30 -7.27 -13.32 4.37
CA ILE A 30 -7.81 -14.49 5.08
C ILE A 30 -6.77 -15.03 6.07
N VAL A 31 -5.53 -15.21 5.63
CA VAL A 31 -4.42 -15.68 6.50
C VAL A 31 -4.19 -14.71 7.65
N ASN A 32 -4.20 -13.40 7.39
CA ASN A 32 -4.02 -12.37 8.41
C ASN A 32 -5.06 -12.46 9.53
N GLU A 33 -6.32 -12.82 9.27
CA GLU A 33 -7.31 -12.98 10.35
C GLU A 33 -6.94 -14.09 11.33
N PHE A 34 -6.35 -15.19 10.86
CA PHE A 34 -5.90 -16.28 11.73
C PHE A 34 -4.61 -15.92 12.47
N LEU A 35 -3.71 -15.17 11.82
CA LEU A 35 -2.51 -14.62 12.46
C LEU A 35 -2.87 -13.59 13.54
N ASP A 36 -3.84 -12.71 13.30
CA ASP A 36 -4.34 -11.74 14.29
C ASP A 36 -4.85 -12.45 15.55
N ASN A 37 -5.59 -13.56 15.41
CA ASN A 37 -6.05 -14.35 16.56
C ASN A 37 -4.88 -14.93 17.36
N SER A 38 -3.86 -15.44 16.66
CA SER A 38 -2.66 -16.01 17.28
C SER A 38 -1.85 -14.94 18.02
N VAL A 39 -1.59 -13.80 17.36
CA VAL A 39 -0.89 -12.65 17.93
C VAL A 39 -1.65 -12.06 19.13
N SER A 40 -2.98 -11.94 19.02
CA SER A 40 -3.84 -11.52 20.13
C SER A 40 -3.66 -12.45 21.34
N ASN A 41 -3.65 -13.77 21.12
CA ASN A 41 -3.45 -14.72 22.20
C ASN A 41 -2.06 -14.56 22.85
N PHE A 42 -0.99 -14.41 22.06
CA PHE A 42 0.36 -14.19 22.60
C PHE A 42 0.53 -12.85 23.34
N ALA A 43 -0.21 -11.83 22.94
CA ALA A 43 -0.21 -10.53 23.61
C ALA A 43 -0.99 -10.57 24.94
N ALA A 44 -2.08 -11.34 25.00
CA ALA A 44 -2.90 -11.48 26.21
C ALA A 44 -2.30 -12.44 27.25
N HIS A 45 -1.49 -13.41 26.82
CA HIS A 45 -0.97 -14.47 27.68
C HIS A 45 0.56 -14.55 27.64
N GLU A 46 1.17 -14.74 28.80
CA GLU A 46 2.59 -15.08 28.88
C GLU A 46 2.80 -16.53 28.43
N SER A 47 3.66 -16.73 27.43
CA SER A 47 4.03 -18.06 26.94
C SER A 47 5.52 -18.08 26.62
N ALA A 48 6.17 -19.20 26.95
CA ALA A 48 7.58 -19.43 26.63
C ALA A 48 7.81 -19.62 25.12
N THR A 49 6.76 -20.00 24.37
CA THR A 49 6.80 -20.21 22.92
C THR A 49 5.72 -19.38 22.25
N ARG A 50 6.11 -18.57 21.27
CA ARG A 50 5.22 -17.67 20.51
C ARG A 50 5.41 -17.89 19.01
N ASN A 51 5.34 -19.15 18.62
CA ASN A 51 5.55 -19.59 17.25
C ASN A 51 4.22 -19.76 16.51
N ILE A 52 4.22 -19.35 15.25
CA ILE A 52 3.15 -19.59 14.29
C ILE A 52 3.76 -20.24 13.05
N LEU A 53 3.18 -21.36 12.62
CA LEU A 53 3.52 -22.05 11.38
C LEU A 53 2.37 -21.91 10.38
N VAL A 54 2.64 -21.28 9.24
CA VAL A 54 1.72 -21.25 8.10
C VAL A 54 2.22 -22.28 7.09
N ARG A 55 1.42 -23.28 6.75
CA ARG A 55 1.74 -24.32 5.75
C ARG A 55 0.85 -24.18 4.53
N LEU A 56 1.48 -24.23 3.35
CA LEU A 56 0.82 -24.23 2.04
C LEU A 56 1.16 -25.54 1.33
N THR A 57 0.16 -26.37 1.04
CA THR A 57 0.34 -27.65 0.36
C THR A 57 -0.50 -27.70 -0.92
N GLU A 58 0.15 -27.81 -2.08
CA GLU A 58 -0.49 -28.01 -3.38
C GLU A 58 -0.90 -29.48 -3.53
N GLN A 59 -2.21 -29.75 -3.63
CA GLN A 59 -2.73 -31.14 -3.60
C GLN A 59 -2.45 -31.92 -4.88
N THR A 60 -2.53 -31.23 -6.02
CA THR A 60 -2.23 -31.74 -7.36
C THR A 60 -1.60 -30.62 -8.17
N ALA A 61 -0.83 -30.94 -9.21
CA ALA A 61 -0.20 -29.92 -10.05
C ALA A 61 -1.23 -28.90 -10.58
N GLY A 62 -1.15 -27.65 -10.12
CA GLY A 62 -2.08 -26.58 -10.49
C GLY A 62 -3.48 -26.67 -9.89
N GLY A 63 -3.72 -27.57 -8.93
CA GLY A 63 -4.99 -27.77 -8.25
C GLY A 63 -5.17 -26.91 -6.99
N ASP A 64 -6.10 -27.37 -6.15
CA ASP A 64 -6.44 -26.74 -4.88
C ASP A 64 -5.27 -26.74 -3.90
N VAL A 65 -5.30 -25.78 -2.97
CA VAL A 65 -4.27 -25.59 -1.96
C VAL A 65 -4.87 -25.80 -0.58
N VAL A 66 -4.22 -26.65 0.21
CA VAL A 66 -4.54 -26.79 1.63
C VAL A 66 -3.66 -25.81 2.40
N VAL A 67 -4.28 -24.93 3.16
CA VAL A 67 -3.62 -23.98 4.04
C VAL A 67 -3.83 -24.44 5.48
N THR A 68 -2.75 -24.49 6.25
CA THR A 68 -2.78 -24.80 7.68
C THR A 68 -2.08 -23.69 8.44
N ILE A 69 -2.70 -23.14 9.48
CA ILE A 69 -2.09 -22.17 10.40
C ILE A 69 -2.09 -22.82 11.78
N GLU A 70 -0.91 -23.01 12.36
CA GLU A 70 -0.74 -23.59 13.68
C GLU A 70 -0.02 -22.61 14.60
N ASP A 71 -0.59 -22.35 15.77
CA ASP A 71 0.00 -21.54 16.82
C ASP A 71 0.33 -22.35 18.07
N THR A 72 1.20 -21.79 18.90
CA THR A 72 1.61 -22.32 20.22
C THR A 72 0.93 -21.61 21.39
N GLY A 73 -0.28 -21.10 21.13
CA GLY A 73 -1.06 -20.32 22.10
C GLY A 73 -1.72 -21.18 23.17
N THR A 74 -2.69 -20.61 23.88
CA THR A 74 -3.38 -21.29 24.99
C THR A 74 -4.50 -22.23 24.55
N GLY A 75 -4.80 -22.28 23.26
CA GLY A 75 -6.01 -22.90 22.73
C GLY A 75 -7.29 -22.11 23.04
N MET A 76 -8.42 -22.57 22.50
CA MET A 76 -9.73 -21.92 22.62
C MET A 76 -10.52 -22.56 23.77
N LYS A 77 -10.92 -21.75 24.75
CA LYS A 77 -11.76 -22.20 25.88
C LYS A 77 -13.25 -22.14 25.54
N ASP A 78 -13.74 -20.95 25.18
CA ASP A 78 -15.14 -20.68 24.89
C ASP A 78 -15.43 -20.86 23.39
N LEU A 79 -15.76 -22.10 23.01
CA LEU A 79 -16.11 -22.44 21.63
C LEU A 79 -17.46 -21.84 21.22
N ASP A 80 -18.42 -21.74 22.14
CA ASP A 80 -19.76 -21.24 21.85
C ASP A 80 -19.69 -19.78 21.40
N SER A 81 -19.00 -18.93 22.16
CA SER A 81 -18.76 -17.54 21.76
C SER A 81 -17.92 -17.47 20.49
N ALA A 82 -16.91 -18.33 20.34
CA ALA A 82 -16.04 -18.30 19.17
C ALA A 82 -16.77 -18.66 17.87
N PHE A 83 -17.80 -19.51 17.88
CA PHE A 83 -18.56 -19.91 16.69
C PHE A 83 -19.93 -19.22 16.56
N THR A 84 -20.32 -18.41 17.53
CA THR A 84 -21.49 -17.52 17.43
C THR A 84 -21.14 -16.27 16.64
N LEU A 85 -21.89 -15.98 15.58
CA LEU A 85 -21.68 -14.79 14.77
C LEU A 85 -21.90 -13.50 15.58
N GLY A 86 -20.91 -12.60 15.53
CA GLY A 86 -20.97 -11.29 16.17
C GLY A 86 -20.76 -11.31 17.68
N SER A 87 -20.44 -12.47 18.27
CA SER A 87 -20.08 -12.53 19.68
C SER A 87 -18.70 -11.90 19.89
N GLN A 88 -18.64 -10.91 20.79
CA GLN A 88 -17.40 -10.27 21.22
C GLN A 88 -16.90 -10.81 22.57
N ALA A 89 -17.60 -11.80 23.15
CA ALA A 89 -17.33 -12.29 24.50
C ALA A 89 -15.96 -13.00 24.64
N ALA A 90 -15.42 -13.53 23.54
CA ALA A 90 -14.12 -14.20 23.50
C ALA A 90 -12.95 -13.27 23.10
N GLY A 91 -13.17 -11.97 22.91
CA GLY A 91 -12.13 -11.02 22.52
C GLY A 91 -11.21 -10.64 23.67
N GLU A 92 -9.90 -10.88 23.52
CA GLU A 92 -8.90 -10.61 24.57
C GLU A 92 -8.08 -9.33 24.34
N THR A 93 -7.96 -8.88 23.08
CA THR A 93 -7.17 -7.70 22.70
C THR A 93 -7.90 -6.83 21.68
N PRO A 94 -7.46 -5.58 21.44
CA PRO A 94 -8.00 -4.72 20.39
C PRO A 94 -7.87 -5.28 18.96
N LEU A 95 -7.10 -6.35 18.72
CA LEU A 95 -7.07 -7.00 17.40
C LEU A 95 -8.35 -7.83 17.13
N ASN A 96 -9.16 -8.13 18.14
CA ASN A 96 -10.37 -8.98 18.02
C ASN A 96 -11.68 -8.20 18.25
N GLU A 97 -11.82 -7.03 17.63
CA GLU A 97 -12.89 -6.07 17.95
C GLU A 97 -14.33 -6.54 17.62
N HIS A 98 -14.52 -7.32 16.55
CA HIS A 98 -15.85 -7.43 15.91
C HIS A 98 -16.57 -8.77 16.11
N GLY A 99 -15.88 -9.84 16.47
CA GLY A 99 -16.50 -11.17 16.66
C GLY A 99 -16.86 -11.93 15.37
N PHE A 100 -16.51 -11.40 14.19
CA PHE A 100 -16.84 -12.02 12.90
C PHE A 100 -15.63 -12.57 12.13
N GLY A 101 -14.41 -12.10 12.41
CA GLY A 101 -13.21 -12.34 11.57
C GLY A 101 -12.96 -13.81 11.25
N LEU A 102 -12.96 -14.68 12.26
CA LEU A 102 -12.73 -16.11 12.09
C LEU A 102 -13.75 -16.78 11.16
N LYS A 103 -15.03 -16.39 11.21
CA LYS A 103 -16.10 -17.00 10.40
C LYS A 103 -16.05 -16.49 8.97
N HIS A 104 -15.89 -15.17 8.79
CA HIS A 104 -15.71 -14.56 7.47
C HIS A 104 -14.50 -15.14 6.75
N ALA A 105 -13.39 -15.37 7.46
CA ALA A 105 -12.17 -15.92 6.88
C ALA A 105 -12.39 -17.34 6.36
N LEU A 106 -12.99 -18.23 7.18
CA LEU A 106 -13.32 -19.59 6.76
C LEU A 106 -14.31 -19.62 5.59
N ALA A 107 -15.39 -18.85 5.66
CA ALA A 107 -16.40 -18.80 4.60
C ALA A 107 -15.84 -18.25 3.29
N SER A 108 -14.93 -17.27 3.35
CA SER A 108 -14.26 -16.74 2.16
C SER A 108 -13.25 -17.74 1.59
N ALA A 109 -12.58 -18.52 2.45
CA ALA A 109 -11.57 -19.49 2.04
C ALA A 109 -12.16 -20.78 1.44
N ASN A 110 -13.25 -21.27 2.04
CA ASN A 110 -13.96 -22.48 1.63
C ASN A 110 -15.48 -22.20 1.51
N PRO A 111 -15.93 -21.53 0.43
CA PRO A 111 -17.34 -21.18 0.24
C PRO A 111 -18.30 -22.38 0.17
N ALA A 112 -17.78 -23.56 -0.21
CA ALA A 112 -18.55 -24.80 -0.26
C ALA A 112 -18.90 -25.36 1.13
N ASN A 113 -18.26 -24.86 2.20
CA ASN A 113 -18.48 -25.30 3.58
C ASN A 113 -18.26 -26.81 3.77
N ASP A 114 -17.23 -27.36 3.14
CA ASP A 114 -17.01 -28.81 3.04
C ASP A 114 -15.60 -29.27 3.45
N ALA A 115 -14.64 -28.34 3.54
CA ALA A 115 -13.23 -28.67 3.65
C ALA A 115 -12.47 -27.66 4.52
N TRP A 116 -12.87 -27.56 5.78
CA TRP A 116 -12.14 -26.83 6.81
C TRP A 116 -12.28 -27.51 8.18
N SER A 117 -11.28 -27.31 9.04
CA SER A 117 -11.31 -27.75 10.45
C SER A 117 -10.48 -26.85 11.35
N ILE A 118 -10.85 -26.80 12.61
CA ILE A 118 -10.15 -26.14 13.70
C ILE A 118 -9.91 -27.18 14.78
N LEU A 119 -8.64 -27.41 15.10
CA LEU A 119 -8.23 -28.25 16.20
C LEU A 119 -7.66 -27.34 17.28
N THR A 120 -8.05 -27.54 18.52
CA THR A 120 -7.59 -26.69 19.61
C THR A 120 -7.36 -27.49 20.87
N ARG A 121 -6.26 -27.18 21.56
CA ARG A 121 -5.83 -27.88 22.77
C ARG A 121 -5.48 -26.86 23.84
N THR A 122 -6.31 -26.82 24.87
CA THR A 122 -6.04 -26.06 26.08
C THR A 122 -5.12 -26.83 27.03
N VAL A 123 -4.66 -26.17 28.10
CA VAL A 123 -3.87 -26.85 29.15
C VAL A 123 -4.66 -28.00 29.81
N ASP A 124 -5.97 -27.83 30.00
CA ASP A 124 -6.83 -28.87 30.58
C ASP A 124 -6.97 -30.05 29.62
N ASP A 125 -7.12 -29.77 28.32
CA ASP A 125 -7.19 -30.82 27.30
C ASP A 125 -5.85 -31.57 27.16
N LEU A 126 -4.72 -30.85 27.23
CA LEU A 126 -3.39 -31.44 27.24
C LEU A 126 -3.20 -32.39 28.44
N ASN A 127 -3.58 -31.96 29.64
CA ASN A 127 -3.51 -32.77 30.85
C ASN A 127 -4.39 -34.03 30.78
N LEU A 128 -5.50 -33.95 30.03
CA LEU A 128 -6.41 -35.06 29.79
C LEU A 128 -6.02 -35.91 28.56
N GLY A 129 -4.91 -35.61 27.89
CA GLY A 129 -4.46 -36.36 26.71
C GLY A 129 -5.45 -36.30 25.54
N ARG A 130 -6.09 -35.15 25.34
CA ARG A 130 -7.10 -34.93 24.29
C ARG A 130 -6.94 -33.57 23.62
N PHE A 131 -7.69 -33.35 22.55
CA PHE A 131 -7.95 -32.02 21.99
C PHE A 131 -9.39 -31.93 21.47
N LYS A 132 -9.83 -30.74 21.09
CA LYS A 132 -11.15 -30.49 20.51
C LYS A 132 -11.02 -30.26 19.01
N ARG A 133 -11.94 -30.83 18.22
CA ARG A 133 -12.03 -30.63 16.76
C ARG A 133 -13.39 -30.07 16.40
N ILE A 134 -13.38 -29.00 15.61
CA ILE A 134 -14.56 -28.36 15.02
C ILE A 134 -14.34 -28.35 13.52
N SER A 135 -15.32 -28.75 12.71
CA SER A 135 -15.13 -28.87 11.26
C SER A 135 -16.36 -28.50 10.46
N ALA A 136 -16.15 -28.36 9.16
CA ALA A 136 -17.20 -28.26 8.17
C ALA A 136 -18.21 -29.44 8.28
N PRO A 137 -19.49 -29.23 7.93
CA PRO A 137 -20.08 -27.93 7.59
C PRO A 137 -20.41 -27.10 8.84
N TYR A 138 -20.20 -25.78 8.78
CA TYR A 138 -20.77 -24.84 9.76
C TYR A 138 -22.29 -24.91 9.74
N ASP A 139 -22.92 -24.93 10.92
CA ASP A 139 -24.37 -24.82 11.10
C ASP A 139 -24.69 -23.78 12.19
N ILE A 140 -25.91 -23.25 12.17
CA ILE A 140 -26.46 -22.36 13.20
C ILE A 140 -27.40 -23.07 14.17
N VAL A 141 -27.82 -24.30 13.84
CA VAL A 141 -28.64 -25.15 14.70
C VAL A 141 -27.86 -26.43 15.00
N ASP A 142 -27.83 -26.82 16.28
CA ASP A 142 -27.21 -28.07 16.76
C ASP A 142 -25.76 -28.29 16.28
N TYR A 143 -25.00 -27.20 16.10
CA TYR A 143 -23.60 -27.27 15.68
C TYR A 143 -22.73 -27.81 16.83
N THR A 144 -21.92 -28.82 16.53
CA THR A 144 -21.15 -29.56 17.56
C THR A 144 -19.67 -29.63 17.23
N GLY A 145 -18.86 -29.71 18.29
CA GLY A 145 -17.45 -30.07 18.23
C GLY A 145 -17.22 -31.45 18.87
N GLU A 146 -16.11 -32.06 18.52
CA GLU A 146 -15.73 -33.40 18.99
C GLU A 146 -14.53 -33.32 19.95
N TYR A 147 -14.54 -34.14 21.00
CA TYR A 147 -13.33 -34.43 21.76
C TYR A 147 -12.59 -35.59 21.07
N CYS A 148 -11.31 -35.40 20.78
CA CYS A 148 -10.43 -36.40 20.20
C CYS A 148 -9.50 -36.98 21.30
N PRO A 149 -9.81 -38.15 21.87
CA PRO A 149 -9.00 -38.79 22.91
C PRO A 149 -7.82 -39.57 22.31
N GLY A 150 -6.67 -39.58 23.00
CA GLY A 150 -5.61 -40.56 22.75
C GLY A 150 -4.90 -40.48 21.39
N THR A 151 -5.19 -39.44 20.60
CA THR A 151 -4.49 -39.14 19.36
C THR A 151 -3.33 -38.19 19.63
N GLU A 152 -2.14 -38.50 19.11
CA GLU A 152 -1.04 -37.52 19.02
C GLU A 152 -1.54 -36.24 18.34
N TRP A 153 -1.03 -35.09 18.79
CA TRP A 153 -1.39 -33.81 18.18
C TRP A 153 -0.94 -33.80 16.72
N PRO A 154 -1.83 -33.51 15.77
CA PRO A 154 -1.51 -33.63 14.34
C PRO A 154 -0.66 -32.47 13.82
N GLY A 155 -0.36 -31.49 14.66
CA GLY A 155 0.48 -30.34 14.34
C GLY A 155 1.98 -30.62 14.43
N HIS A 156 2.75 -29.61 14.02
CA HIS A 156 4.20 -29.59 14.14
C HIS A 156 4.68 -29.35 15.58
N TYR A 157 3.93 -28.60 16.38
CA TYR A 157 4.31 -28.27 17.74
C TYR A 157 3.65 -29.20 18.76
N ASN A 158 4.36 -29.52 19.83
CA ASN A 158 3.81 -30.25 20.97
C ASN A 158 3.42 -29.26 22.07
N GLY A 159 2.20 -29.35 22.60
CA GLY A 159 1.71 -28.46 23.65
C GLY A 159 0.34 -27.84 23.37
N THR A 160 0.02 -26.76 24.08
CA THR A 160 -1.24 -26.02 23.82
C THR A 160 -1.16 -25.26 22.52
N GLY A 161 -2.33 -24.93 21.95
CA GLY A 161 -2.41 -24.13 20.74
C GLY A 161 -3.66 -24.41 19.93
N THR A 162 -3.70 -23.82 18.74
CA THR A 162 -4.76 -24.02 17.76
C THR A 162 -4.17 -24.30 16.39
N ILE A 163 -4.81 -25.20 15.64
CA ILE A 163 -4.59 -25.44 14.22
C ILE A 163 -5.86 -25.04 13.50
N VAL A 164 -5.74 -24.17 12.50
CA VAL A 164 -6.79 -23.90 11.53
C VAL A 164 -6.35 -24.49 10.19
N GLN A 165 -7.18 -25.32 9.59
CA GLN A 165 -6.93 -25.90 8.29
C GLN A 165 -8.11 -25.66 7.36
N PHE A 166 -7.85 -25.29 6.11
CA PHE A 166 -8.88 -25.18 5.08
C PHE A 166 -8.31 -25.46 3.68
N ARG A 167 -9.17 -25.95 2.78
CA ARG A 167 -8.88 -26.06 1.35
C ARG A 167 -9.47 -24.87 0.61
N CYS A 168 -8.63 -24.17 -0.14
CA CYS A 168 -9.06 -23.09 -1.04
C CYS A 168 -8.73 -23.44 -2.51
N SER A 169 -9.48 -22.81 -3.42
CA SER A 169 -9.27 -23.03 -4.86
C SER A 169 -7.94 -22.44 -5.33
N ARG A 170 -7.47 -22.91 -6.49
CA ARG A 170 -6.29 -22.33 -7.13
C ARG A 170 -6.47 -20.84 -7.44
N GLU A 171 -7.67 -20.42 -7.79
CA GLU A 171 -8.03 -19.02 -8.07
C GLU A 171 -7.88 -18.17 -6.82
N MET A 172 -8.33 -18.67 -5.66
CA MET A 172 -8.15 -18.00 -4.38
C MET A 172 -6.65 -17.87 -4.05
N TYR A 173 -5.87 -18.94 -4.26
CA TYR A 173 -4.41 -18.88 -4.06
C TYR A 173 -3.72 -17.86 -4.97
N ARG A 174 -4.11 -17.78 -6.25
CA ARG A 174 -3.57 -16.81 -7.22
C ARG A 174 -3.82 -15.35 -6.83
N THR A 175 -4.76 -15.07 -5.92
CA THR A 175 -5.00 -13.70 -5.45
C THR A 175 -3.80 -13.08 -4.75
N LEU A 176 -2.87 -13.89 -4.21
CA LEU A 176 -1.60 -13.44 -3.64
C LEU A 176 -0.75 -12.64 -4.65
N GLY A 177 -0.86 -12.95 -5.95
CA GLY A 177 -0.12 -12.28 -7.02
C GLY A 177 -0.74 -10.98 -7.52
N ARG A 178 -1.91 -10.56 -7.00
CA ARG A 178 -2.60 -9.35 -7.47
C ARG A 178 -1.76 -8.10 -7.17
N GLY A 179 -1.70 -7.18 -8.14
CA GLY A 179 -0.92 -5.95 -8.03
C GLY A 179 0.59 -6.12 -8.26
N ILE A 180 1.09 -7.35 -8.47
CA ILE A 180 2.49 -7.59 -8.80
C ILE A 180 2.73 -7.35 -10.28
N ARG A 181 3.69 -6.47 -10.60
CA ARG A 181 4.11 -6.18 -11.97
C ARG A 181 4.55 -7.49 -12.68
N GLY A 182 4.00 -7.72 -13.86
CA GLY A 182 4.29 -8.91 -14.67
C GLY A 182 3.45 -10.15 -14.35
N GLY A 183 2.58 -10.11 -13.32
CA GLY A 183 1.63 -11.19 -13.02
C GLY A 183 2.28 -12.48 -12.51
N ALA A 184 2.54 -12.56 -11.21
CA ALA A 184 3.08 -13.76 -10.59
C ALA A 184 2.04 -14.91 -10.56
N THR A 185 2.43 -16.10 -11.02
CA THR A 185 1.53 -17.27 -11.12
C THR A 185 2.12 -18.58 -10.59
N ALA A 186 3.45 -18.68 -10.53
CA ALA A 186 4.15 -19.86 -10.02
C ALA A 186 3.86 -20.08 -8.54
N PHE A 187 3.67 -21.34 -8.13
CA PHE A 187 3.20 -21.68 -6.77
C PHE A 187 4.13 -21.13 -5.69
N VAL A 188 5.44 -21.39 -5.82
CA VAL A 188 6.47 -20.89 -4.90
C VAL A 188 6.55 -19.37 -4.94
N THR A 189 6.48 -18.73 -6.11
CA THR A 189 6.53 -17.25 -6.18
C THR A 189 5.35 -16.59 -5.47
N LEU A 190 4.16 -17.19 -5.51
CA LEU A 190 3.00 -16.72 -4.75
C LEU A 190 3.19 -16.90 -3.24
N ALA A 191 3.82 -18.01 -2.81
CA ALA A 191 4.20 -18.23 -1.42
C ALA A 191 5.22 -17.19 -0.93
N ASP A 192 6.20 -16.82 -1.77
CA ASP A 192 7.18 -15.77 -1.49
C ASP A 192 6.53 -14.40 -1.29
N ILE A 193 5.49 -14.11 -2.08
CA ILE A 193 4.72 -12.87 -1.94
C ILE A 193 3.93 -12.89 -0.63
N LEU A 194 3.32 -14.03 -0.25
CA LEU A 194 2.66 -14.15 1.05
C LEU A 194 3.63 -13.96 2.21
N CYS A 195 4.85 -14.52 2.13
CA CYS A 195 5.89 -14.27 3.14
C CYS A 195 6.15 -12.76 3.32
N GLU A 196 6.35 -12.04 2.22
CA GLU A 196 6.58 -10.59 2.27
C GLU A 196 5.35 -9.82 2.78
N ASP A 197 4.14 -10.20 2.35
CA ASP A 197 2.90 -9.61 2.84
C ASP A 197 2.75 -9.77 4.36
N ILE A 198 2.98 -10.98 4.89
CA ILE A 198 2.97 -11.23 6.34
C ILE A 198 4.07 -10.44 7.04
N GLY A 199 5.29 -10.45 6.49
CA GLY A 199 6.43 -9.73 7.06
C GLY A 199 6.24 -8.21 7.10
N PHE A 200 5.50 -7.64 6.15
CA PHE A 200 5.08 -6.24 6.16
C PHE A 200 3.97 -5.99 7.17
N VAL A 201 2.88 -6.77 7.07
CA VAL A 201 1.69 -6.60 7.89
C VAL A 201 1.99 -6.72 9.39
N TYR A 202 2.85 -7.66 9.76
CA TYR A 202 3.25 -7.94 11.14
C TYR A 202 4.67 -7.47 11.46
N ALA A 203 5.21 -6.51 10.69
CA ALA A 203 6.59 -6.04 10.88
C ALA A 203 6.87 -5.62 12.33
N GLY A 204 5.98 -4.81 12.94
CA GLY A 204 6.14 -4.39 14.34
C GLY A 204 6.00 -5.54 15.34
N VAL A 205 5.09 -6.49 15.08
CA VAL A 205 4.90 -7.68 15.92
C VAL A 205 6.13 -8.59 15.90
N ILE A 206 6.74 -8.77 14.73
CA ILE A 206 7.96 -9.58 14.56
C ILE A 206 9.16 -8.87 15.18
N SER A 207 9.36 -7.57 14.90
CA SER A 207 10.49 -6.80 15.43
C SER A 207 10.44 -6.64 16.96
N ASP A 208 9.24 -6.51 17.55
CA ASP A 208 9.06 -6.44 19.00
C ASP A 208 9.12 -7.84 19.68
N GLY A 209 9.33 -8.93 18.92
CA GLY A 209 9.43 -10.28 19.44
C GLY A 209 8.11 -10.84 20.01
N ILE A 210 6.97 -10.28 19.59
CA ILE A 210 5.64 -10.71 20.03
C ILE A 210 5.27 -12.05 19.38
N ALA A 211 5.70 -12.31 18.14
CA ALA A 211 5.50 -13.58 17.47
C ALA A 211 6.65 -13.93 16.52
N SER A 212 6.97 -15.21 16.42
CA SER A 212 7.83 -15.80 15.40
C SER A 212 6.97 -16.52 14.38
N ILE A 213 7.05 -16.13 13.11
CA ILE A 213 6.20 -16.69 12.05
C ILE A 213 7.08 -17.43 11.03
N THR A 214 6.71 -18.66 10.69
CA THR A 214 7.39 -19.48 9.69
C THR A 214 6.41 -19.92 8.60
N LEU A 215 6.82 -19.85 7.33
CA LEU A 215 6.10 -20.43 6.20
C LEU A 215 6.70 -21.78 5.83
N SER A 216 5.87 -22.82 5.71
CA SER A 216 6.20 -24.12 5.12
C SER A 216 5.50 -24.24 3.77
N VAL A 217 6.24 -24.56 2.72
CA VAL A 217 5.70 -24.65 1.37
C VAL A 217 5.97 -26.05 0.81
N GLU A 218 4.93 -26.70 0.34
CA GLU A 218 4.94 -28.05 -0.24
C GLU A 218 4.25 -27.98 -1.60
N GLU A 219 5.05 -27.86 -2.66
CA GLU A 219 4.56 -27.93 -4.04
C GLU A 219 4.34 -29.40 -4.43
N PHE A 220 3.40 -29.68 -5.33
CA PHE A 220 3.03 -31.05 -5.67
C PHE A 220 4.24 -31.86 -6.15
N GLU A 221 4.43 -33.05 -5.56
CA GLU A 221 5.57 -33.95 -5.81
C GLU A 221 6.98 -33.34 -5.56
N LYS A 222 7.07 -32.24 -4.80
CA LYS A 222 8.36 -31.65 -4.41
C LYS A 222 8.56 -31.72 -2.90
N ASN A 223 9.83 -31.70 -2.48
CA ASN A 223 10.16 -31.68 -1.07
C ASN A 223 9.71 -30.37 -0.42
N PRO A 224 9.10 -30.42 0.77
CA PRO A 224 8.72 -29.22 1.48
C PRO A 224 9.96 -28.44 1.93
N PHE A 225 9.84 -27.12 1.98
CA PHE A 225 10.85 -26.25 2.57
C PHE A 225 10.21 -25.26 3.54
N MET A 226 10.99 -24.80 4.51
CA MET A 226 10.56 -23.83 5.51
C MET A 226 11.30 -22.51 5.37
N ARG A 227 10.62 -21.41 5.69
CA ARG A 227 11.16 -20.05 5.65
C ARG A 227 10.73 -19.25 6.87
N PRO A 228 11.66 -18.75 7.70
CA PRO A 228 11.31 -17.78 8.72
C PRO A 228 10.91 -16.47 8.04
N ILE A 229 9.79 -15.89 8.47
CA ILE A 229 9.31 -14.60 7.98
C ILE A 229 9.95 -13.50 8.83
N GLY A 230 10.75 -12.64 8.19
CA GLY A 230 11.35 -11.47 8.83
C GLY A 230 10.41 -10.26 8.78
N ALA A 231 10.65 -9.30 9.68
CA ALA A 231 10.01 -8.00 9.62
C ALA A 231 10.47 -7.27 8.35
N VAL A 232 9.51 -6.86 7.52
CA VAL A 232 9.80 -6.05 6.34
C VAL A 232 9.89 -4.60 6.81
N GLU A 233 11.11 -4.04 6.74
CA GLU A 233 11.41 -2.70 7.22
C GLU A 233 11.83 -1.75 6.09
N PRO A 234 11.47 -0.45 6.20
CA PRO A 234 11.93 0.57 5.26
C PRO A 234 13.45 0.79 5.38
N ASP A 235 14.08 1.13 4.25
CA ASP A 235 15.47 1.57 4.22
C ASP A 235 15.48 3.12 4.21
N TRP A 236 15.76 3.71 5.38
CA TRP A 236 15.71 5.16 5.59
C TRP A 236 16.95 5.85 5.03
N ALA A 237 16.74 6.86 4.19
CA ALA A 237 17.79 7.74 3.69
C ALA A 237 18.13 8.84 4.71
N ASP A 238 17.12 9.60 5.11
CA ASP A 238 17.20 10.70 6.06
C ASP A 238 15.85 10.97 6.73
N TRP A 239 15.86 11.78 7.79
CA TRP A 239 14.70 12.08 8.60
C TRP A 239 14.14 13.47 8.25
N LEU A 240 12.82 13.54 8.13
CA LEU A 240 12.05 14.77 7.98
C LEU A 240 11.43 15.10 9.33
N GLY A 241 11.19 16.38 9.65
CA GLY A 241 10.60 16.75 10.95
C GLY A 241 9.30 15.96 11.22
N PRO A 242 8.97 15.59 12.47
CA PRO A 242 9.72 15.60 13.75
C PRO A 242 10.77 14.48 13.91
N GLY A 243 11.13 13.79 12.83
CA GLY A 243 12.08 12.68 12.83
C GLY A 243 11.43 11.41 13.35
N ARG A 244 12.10 10.73 14.28
CA ARG A 244 11.60 9.51 14.93
C ARG A 244 11.48 9.70 16.43
N GLY A 245 10.45 9.13 17.02
CA GLY A 245 10.20 9.26 18.45
C GLY A 245 8.94 8.53 18.89
N SER A 246 8.55 8.80 20.13
CA SER A 246 7.33 8.28 20.72
C SER A 246 6.80 9.30 21.71
N GLU A 247 5.48 9.51 21.72
CA GLU A 247 4.83 10.38 22.70
C GLU A 247 3.44 9.88 23.10
N ASP A 248 3.00 10.25 24.30
CA ASP A 248 1.63 9.95 24.74
C ASP A 248 0.68 11.05 24.28
N TYR A 249 -0.42 10.65 23.64
CA TYR A 249 -1.42 11.56 23.10
C TYR A 249 -2.83 11.02 23.36
N ASP A 250 -3.82 11.91 23.53
CA ASP A 250 -5.23 11.51 23.67
C ASP A 250 -5.99 11.85 22.39
N LEU A 251 -6.46 10.82 21.69
CA LEU A 251 -7.24 10.97 20.46
C LEU A 251 -8.74 11.22 20.73
N GLY A 252 -9.16 11.31 21.99
CA GLY A 252 -10.55 11.52 22.42
C GLY A 252 -11.20 10.30 23.09
N GLY A 253 -10.43 9.26 23.40
CA GLY A 253 -10.91 8.00 24.00
C GLY A 253 -10.02 7.48 25.13
N GLY A 254 -9.05 8.30 25.57
CA GLY A 254 -7.98 7.94 26.48
C GLY A 254 -6.60 8.01 25.82
N LYS A 255 -5.55 7.95 26.64
CA LYS A 255 -4.18 8.03 26.16
C LYS A 255 -3.79 6.81 25.32
N VAL A 256 -3.09 7.09 24.23
CA VAL A 256 -2.34 6.13 23.41
C VAL A 256 -0.89 6.60 23.33
N THR A 257 0.04 5.67 23.17
CA THR A 257 1.43 6.03 22.83
C THR A 257 1.57 6.00 21.31
N ILE A 258 1.91 7.12 20.70
CA ILE A 258 2.16 7.27 19.27
C ILE A 258 3.66 7.13 19.03
N SER A 259 4.09 5.99 18.51
CA SER A 259 5.45 5.82 17.97
C SER A 259 5.46 6.30 16.52
N TYR A 260 6.40 7.16 16.16
CA TYR A 260 6.42 7.79 14.84
C TYR A 260 7.81 7.81 14.19
N ALA A 261 7.82 7.82 12.87
CA ALA A 261 9.00 7.95 12.04
C ALA A 261 8.63 8.69 10.75
N PHE A 262 9.16 9.91 10.56
CA PHE A 262 8.98 10.75 9.38
C PHE A 262 10.29 10.86 8.62
N GLY A 263 10.34 10.44 7.37
CA GLY A 263 11.61 10.43 6.64
C GLY A 263 11.48 10.18 5.15
N ARG A 264 12.64 10.14 4.50
CA ARG A 264 12.79 9.69 3.13
C ARG A 264 13.29 8.26 3.09
N ILE A 265 12.85 7.49 2.09
CA ILE A 265 13.33 6.13 1.87
C ILE A 265 14.22 6.01 0.63
N ASN A 266 15.20 5.11 0.71
CA ASN A 266 16.03 4.72 -0.42
C ASN A 266 15.23 3.84 -1.40
N SER A 267 15.64 3.85 -2.67
CA SER A 267 15.16 2.86 -3.63
C SER A 267 15.84 1.53 -3.36
N LYS A 268 15.06 0.46 -3.17
CA LYS A 268 15.59 -0.90 -3.10
C LYS A 268 15.71 -1.50 -4.51
N PRO A 269 16.76 -2.29 -4.79
CA PRO A 269 16.86 -3.01 -6.05
C PRO A 269 15.72 -4.03 -6.17
N ASP A 270 15.31 -4.33 -7.40
CA ASP A 270 14.33 -5.38 -7.66
C ASP A 270 14.82 -6.72 -7.09
N ARG A 271 13.97 -7.35 -6.28
CA ARG A 271 14.29 -8.63 -5.66
C ARG A 271 14.33 -9.74 -6.71
N ILE A 272 15.50 -10.37 -6.87
CA ILE A 272 15.72 -11.53 -7.76
C ILE A 272 15.23 -12.83 -7.11
N GLN A 273 15.51 -13.01 -5.82
CA GLN A 273 15.12 -14.18 -5.02
C GLN A 273 14.62 -13.75 -3.65
N PHE A 274 13.71 -14.50 -3.05
CA PHE A 274 13.22 -14.17 -1.71
C PHE A 274 14.33 -14.26 -0.66
N ASP A 275 14.55 -13.16 0.04
CA ASP A 275 15.22 -13.10 1.33
C ASP A 275 14.55 -12.03 2.20
N ASN A 276 14.78 -12.07 3.51
CA ASN A 276 14.16 -11.14 4.45
C ASN A 276 14.77 -9.72 4.43
N SER A 277 15.80 -9.46 3.62
CA SER A 277 16.44 -8.15 3.50
C SER A 277 15.94 -7.34 2.29
N THR A 278 15.29 -8.00 1.33
CA THR A 278 14.83 -7.40 0.08
C THR A 278 13.31 -7.45 -0.07
N THR A 279 12.75 -6.44 -0.72
CA THR A 279 11.30 -6.32 -0.95
C THR A 279 10.99 -6.30 -2.43
N ARG A 280 9.77 -6.72 -2.79
CA ARG A 280 9.25 -6.67 -4.16
C ARG A 280 8.05 -5.72 -4.26
N LYS A 281 7.33 -5.52 -3.16
CA LYS A 281 6.06 -4.78 -3.11
C LYS A 281 6.13 -3.55 -2.20
N TYR A 282 6.77 -3.68 -1.04
CA TYR A 282 6.78 -2.64 -0.01
C TYR A 282 8.08 -1.85 0.01
N TYR A 283 7.98 -0.57 0.40
CA TYR A 283 9.12 0.35 0.52
C TYR A 283 10.01 0.44 -0.74
N MET A 284 9.39 0.49 -1.91
CA MET A 284 10.05 0.51 -3.21
C MET A 284 10.35 1.93 -3.72
N ARG A 285 10.14 2.97 -2.90
CA ARG A 285 10.22 4.39 -3.28
C ARG A 285 9.39 4.68 -4.55
N ASN A 286 8.11 4.32 -4.51
CA ASN A 286 7.17 4.48 -5.62
C ASN A 286 5.76 4.89 -5.13
N MET A 287 4.85 5.20 -6.05
CA MET A 287 3.52 5.72 -5.71
C MET A 287 2.68 4.79 -4.83
N SER A 288 2.94 3.48 -4.81
CA SER A 288 2.21 2.51 -3.97
C SER A 288 2.84 2.26 -2.60
N SER A 289 4.06 2.75 -2.37
CA SER A 289 4.85 2.49 -1.14
C SER A 289 5.27 3.75 -0.39
N SER A 290 4.73 4.91 -0.79
CA SER A 290 5.05 6.22 -0.20
C SER A 290 3.85 6.81 0.53
N GLY A 291 4.04 7.84 1.34
CA GLY A 291 2.98 8.49 2.13
C GLY A 291 2.93 7.99 3.55
N VAL A 292 1.73 7.97 4.15
CA VAL A 292 1.56 7.58 5.56
C VAL A 292 1.08 6.14 5.69
N GLU A 293 1.71 5.44 6.62
CA GLU A 293 1.37 4.11 7.11
C GLU A 293 0.93 4.20 8.58
N ILE A 294 -0.18 3.55 8.91
CA ILE A 294 -0.74 3.52 10.26
C ILE A 294 -0.80 2.08 10.74
N ARG A 295 -0.24 1.85 11.92
CA ARG A 295 -0.21 0.59 12.65
C ARG A 295 -0.95 0.73 13.98
N ILE A 296 -1.48 -0.39 14.46
CA ILE A 296 -1.99 -0.53 15.82
C ILE A 296 -1.26 -1.70 16.46
N ASN A 297 -0.57 -1.46 17.57
CA ASN A 297 0.22 -2.45 18.30
C ASN A 297 1.13 -3.27 17.36
N GLY A 298 1.80 -2.60 16.42
CA GLY A 298 2.72 -3.21 15.46
C GLY A 298 2.09 -3.85 14.21
N ARG A 299 0.76 -3.96 14.13
CA ARG A 299 0.02 -4.48 12.96
C ARG A 299 -0.33 -3.34 11.99
N VAL A 300 0.13 -3.42 10.75
CA VAL A 300 -0.10 -2.39 9.71
C VAL A 300 -1.54 -2.42 9.21
N LEU A 301 -2.35 -1.38 9.44
CA LEU A 301 -3.76 -1.36 9.02
C LEU A 301 -3.99 -0.57 7.74
N CYS A 302 -3.27 0.55 7.59
CA CYS A 302 -3.37 1.42 6.44
C CYS A 302 -1.96 1.73 5.93
N SER A 303 -1.81 1.86 4.63
CA SER A 303 -0.59 2.38 4.00
C SER A 303 -0.95 3.28 2.83
N ASN A 304 0.03 4.03 2.35
CA ASN A 304 -0.10 4.84 1.15
C ASN A 304 -1.20 5.93 1.24
N LEU A 305 -1.36 6.49 2.45
CA LEU A 305 -2.31 7.59 2.70
C LEU A 305 -1.68 8.93 2.32
N PHE A 306 -2.47 9.73 1.59
CA PHE A 306 -2.11 11.11 1.18
C PHE A 306 -3.36 11.98 1.17
N LYS A 307 -4.33 11.59 0.34
CA LYS A 307 -5.60 12.30 0.15
C LYS A 307 -6.39 12.42 1.44
N GLU A 308 -6.37 11.37 2.26
CA GLU A 308 -7.05 11.28 3.54
C GLU A 308 -6.49 12.29 4.56
N ILE A 309 -5.19 12.60 4.48
CA ILE A 309 -4.50 13.44 5.47
C ILE A 309 -4.37 14.87 4.96
N TRP A 310 -3.92 15.08 3.73
CA TRP A 310 -3.63 16.41 3.18
C TRP A 310 -4.53 16.83 2.02
N GLY A 311 -5.40 15.96 1.52
CA GLY A 311 -6.25 16.27 0.36
C GLY A 311 -5.52 16.28 -0.99
N ILE A 312 -4.27 15.80 -1.03
CA ILE A 312 -3.46 15.74 -2.25
C ILE A 312 -3.55 14.38 -2.93
N GLU A 313 -3.51 14.37 -4.26
CA GLU A 313 -3.44 13.15 -5.05
C GLU A 313 -2.02 12.56 -5.05
N LYS A 314 -1.94 11.25 -5.24
CA LYS A 314 -0.65 10.53 -5.29
C LYS A 314 0.12 10.95 -6.53
N HIS A 315 1.42 11.18 -6.37
CA HIS A 315 2.29 11.66 -7.45
C HIS A 315 3.73 11.17 -7.28
N ASN A 316 4.46 10.97 -8.39
CA ASN A 316 5.83 10.47 -8.37
C ASN A 316 6.79 11.39 -7.59
N SER A 317 6.52 12.69 -7.58
CA SER A 317 7.28 13.69 -6.82
C SER A 317 7.23 13.50 -5.30
N TYR A 318 6.33 12.64 -4.78
CA TYR A 318 6.26 12.29 -3.36
C TYR A 318 6.83 10.92 -3.04
N ASN A 319 7.43 10.23 -4.03
CA ASN A 319 7.90 8.84 -3.88
C ASN A 319 9.01 8.68 -2.83
N TYR A 320 9.66 9.79 -2.43
CA TYR A 320 10.62 9.77 -1.34
C TYR A 320 9.97 9.56 0.02
N LEU A 321 8.74 10.04 0.22
CA LEU A 321 8.17 10.27 1.54
C LEU A 321 7.66 8.97 2.15
N LEU A 322 8.05 8.70 3.39
CA LEU A 322 7.40 7.71 4.24
C LEU A 322 7.18 8.28 5.64
N VAL A 323 5.96 8.12 6.15
CA VAL A 323 5.62 8.37 7.54
C VAL A 323 5.04 7.08 8.12
N VAL A 324 5.68 6.52 9.14
CA VAL A 324 5.17 5.35 9.86
C VAL A 324 4.68 5.80 11.22
N ILE A 325 3.40 5.55 11.51
CA ILE A 325 2.76 5.82 12.80
C ILE A 325 2.28 4.49 13.39
N ASP A 326 2.70 4.17 14.61
CA ASP A 326 2.22 3.01 15.36
C ASP A 326 1.56 3.44 16.67
N LEU A 327 0.26 3.18 16.77
CA LEU A 327 -0.54 3.47 17.96
C LEU A 327 -0.47 2.27 18.92
N LYS A 328 0.13 2.47 20.09
CA LYS A 328 0.27 1.46 21.12
C LYS A 328 -0.74 1.70 22.26
N SER A 329 -1.66 0.76 22.45
CA SER A 329 -2.60 0.76 23.57
C SER A 329 -3.30 -0.60 23.72
N GLN A 330 -3.55 -1.00 24.96
CA GLN A 330 -4.42 -2.13 25.29
C GLN A 330 -5.89 -1.72 25.44
N ASN A 331 -6.16 -0.42 25.55
CA ASN A 331 -7.53 0.09 25.64
C ASN A 331 -8.10 0.34 24.24
N GLY A 332 -8.90 -0.61 23.73
CA GLY A 332 -9.55 -0.48 22.42
C GLY A 332 -10.48 0.74 22.28
N LYS A 333 -10.92 1.39 23.37
CA LYS A 333 -11.70 2.64 23.30
C LYS A 333 -10.84 3.86 22.94
N ALA A 334 -9.54 3.80 23.23
CA ALA A 334 -8.59 4.86 22.91
C ALA A 334 -8.08 4.81 21.46
N LEU A 335 -8.26 3.67 20.79
CA LEU A 335 -7.79 3.42 19.43
C LEU A 335 -8.87 3.69 18.37
N PRO A 336 -8.52 4.23 17.18
CA PRO A 336 -9.44 4.34 16.06
C PRO A 336 -10.08 2.98 15.69
N LYS A 337 -11.37 3.00 15.34
CA LYS A 337 -12.12 1.80 14.98
C LYS A 337 -11.65 1.22 13.65
N THR A 338 -11.43 -0.09 13.64
CA THR A 338 -11.09 -0.82 12.42
C THR A 338 -12.33 -1.14 11.58
N ARG A 339 -12.16 -1.34 10.28
CA ARG A 339 -13.18 -1.99 9.42
C ARG A 339 -13.27 -3.48 9.78
N THR A 340 -14.39 -4.14 9.49
CA THR A 340 -14.60 -5.57 9.82
C THR A 340 -13.51 -6.48 9.23
N SER A 341 -12.97 -6.15 8.06
CA SER A 341 -11.89 -6.89 7.40
C SER A 341 -10.47 -6.48 7.82
N LYS A 342 -10.33 -5.54 8.78
CA LYS A 342 -9.06 -5.04 9.33
C LYS A 342 -8.00 -4.58 8.32
N ASN A 343 -8.42 -4.25 7.10
CA ASN A 343 -7.57 -3.69 6.05
C ASN A 343 -7.67 -2.16 5.97
N GLY A 344 -8.15 -1.54 7.05
CA GLY A 344 -8.28 -0.09 7.13
C GLY A 344 -9.03 0.36 8.38
N LEU A 345 -9.04 1.66 8.57
CA LEU A 345 -9.77 2.33 9.65
C LEU A 345 -11.13 2.84 9.14
N ARG A 346 -12.08 3.01 10.07
CA ARG A 346 -13.44 3.45 9.75
C ARG A 346 -13.47 4.96 9.51
N GLU A 347 -13.91 5.35 8.32
CA GLU A 347 -14.14 6.76 7.99
C GLU A 347 -15.22 7.37 8.90
N GLY A 348 -15.01 8.62 9.29
CA GLY A 348 -15.88 9.33 10.25
C GLY A 348 -15.64 9.00 11.72
N ASP A 349 -14.63 8.18 12.08
CA ASP A 349 -14.20 8.05 13.47
C ASP A 349 -13.47 9.32 13.92
N ALA A 350 -13.98 9.99 14.95
CA ALA A 350 -13.38 11.19 15.53
C ALA A 350 -11.92 10.99 15.97
N LYS A 351 -11.53 9.79 16.42
CA LYS A 351 -10.15 9.47 16.83
C LYS A 351 -9.21 9.37 15.64
N LEU A 352 -9.71 8.90 14.50
CA LEU A 352 -8.95 8.88 13.25
C LEU A 352 -8.73 10.31 12.74
N GLU A 353 -9.75 11.15 12.79
CA GLU A 353 -9.62 12.57 12.44
C GLU A 353 -8.67 13.32 13.37
N ALA A 354 -8.70 13.02 14.67
CA ALA A 354 -7.74 13.55 15.64
C ALA A 354 -6.29 13.12 15.31
N LEU A 355 -6.09 11.87 14.87
CA LEU A 355 -4.79 11.39 14.43
C LEU A 355 -4.33 12.11 13.16
N TYR A 356 -5.21 12.28 12.17
CA TYR A 356 -4.88 13.02 10.95
C TYR A 356 -4.54 14.48 11.26
N ALA A 357 -5.25 15.11 12.19
CA ALA A 357 -4.92 16.45 12.67
C ALA A 357 -3.53 16.49 13.34
N TRP A 358 -3.20 15.50 14.15
CA TRP A 358 -1.88 15.38 14.78
C TRP A 358 -0.76 15.17 13.75
N ILE A 359 -0.99 14.39 12.70
CA ILE A 359 -0.02 14.22 11.61
C ILE A 359 0.17 15.56 10.89
N ARG A 360 -0.91 16.26 10.54
CA ARG A 360 -0.87 17.58 9.88
C ARG A 360 -0.16 18.65 10.72
N SER A 361 -0.22 18.58 12.05
CA SER A 361 0.49 19.52 12.92
C SER A 361 1.99 19.24 13.00
N ASN A 362 2.41 17.99 12.81
CA ASN A 362 3.82 17.57 12.83
C ASN A 362 4.49 17.67 11.44
N MET A 363 3.72 17.45 10.38
CA MET A 363 4.13 17.62 9.00
C MET A 363 2.99 18.26 8.21
N HIS A 364 3.20 19.52 7.82
CA HIS A 364 2.35 20.20 6.85
C HIS A 364 2.36 19.45 5.50
N GLU A 365 1.57 19.94 4.54
CA GLU A 365 1.52 19.33 3.20
C GLU A 365 2.93 19.06 2.65
N PRO A 366 3.23 17.79 2.29
CA PRO A 366 4.56 17.42 1.84
C PRO A 366 4.88 18.13 0.53
N GLN A 367 6.13 18.57 0.39
CA GLN A 367 6.57 19.31 -0.78
C GLN A 367 6.91 18.36 -1.93
N LYS A 368 6.60 18.77 -3.17
CA LYS A 368 7.02 18.01 -4.35
C LYS A 368 8.55 18.00 -4.43
N ASP A 369 9.14 16.82 -4.58
CA ASP A 369 10.52 16.70 -5.01
C ASP A 369 10.57 16.72 -6.53
N VAL A 370 10.98 17.86 -7.06
CA VAL A 370 11.05 18.13 -8.50
C VAL A 370 12.10 17.23 -9.16
N SER A 371 13.12 16.77 -8.41
CA SER A 371 14.10 15.81 -8.90
C SER A 371 13.49 14.44 -9.19
N LEU A 372 12.37 14.08 -8.55
CA LEU A 372 11.65 12.83 -8.80
C LEU A 372 10.54 12.96 -9.85
N SER A 373 10.36 14.16 -10.44
CA SER A 373 9.36 14.30 -11.49
C SER A 373 9.80 13.59 -12.76
N ASP A 374 9.01 12.63 -13.22
CA ASP A 374 9.18 12.00 -14.53
C ASP A 374 8.58 12.82 -15.68
N HIS A 375 7.83 13.89 -15.36
CA HIS A 375 7.07 14.67 -16.33
C HIS A 375 7.59 16.10 -16.45
N GLU A 376 7.88 16.50 -17.70
CA GLU A 376 8.28 17.86 -18.09
C GLU A 376 7.29 18.91 -17.62
N THR A 377 5.99 18.61 -17.62
CA THR A 377 4.93 19.51 -17.17
C THR A 377 5.15 19.96 -15.72
N ASP A 378 5.50 19.07 -14.79
CA ASP A 378 5.78 19.48 -13.40
C ASP A 378 7.04 20.36 -13.29
N LEU A 379 8.07 20.09 -14.11
CA LEU A 379 9.28 20.92 -14.15
C LEU A 379 8.95 22.35 -14.61
N PHE A 380 8.07 22.48 -15.60
CA PHE A 380 7.62 23.77 -16.11
C PHE A 380 6.64 24.49 -15.18
N GLU A 381 5.79 23.79 -14.43
CA GLU A 381 4.96 24.39 -13.38
C GLU A 381 5.80 24.97 -12.24
N GLU A 382 6.84 24.24 -11.81
CA GLU A 382 7.80 24.75 -10.82
C GLU A 382 8.57 25.96 -11.38
N LEU A 383 9.03 25.88 -12.64
CA LEU A 383 9.71 27.00 -13.30
C LEU A 383 8.81 28.23 -13.40
N LYS A 384 7.54 28.05 -13.78
CA LYS A 384 6.51 29.11 -13.80
C LYS A 384 6.37 29.74 -12.41
N THR A 385 6.22 28.93 -11.36
CA THR A 385 6.08 29.40 -9.98
C THR A 385 7.27 30.28 -9.57
N ARG A 386 8.50 29.85 -9.88
CA ARG A 386 9.71 30.63 -9.60
C ARG A 386 9.78 31.92 -10.42
N MET A 387 9.49 31.87 -11.71
CA MET A 387 9.49 33.09 -12.53
C MET A 387 8.41 34.08 -12.06
N LEU A 388 7.25 33.60 -11.61
CA LEU A 388 6.23 34.44 -10.97
C LEU A 388 6.71 35.04 -9.65
N GLN A 389 7.53 34.34 -8.88
CA GLN A 389 8.09 34.86 -7.62
C GLN A 389 9.22 35.88 -7.81
N TYR A 390 10.14 35.63 -8.76
CA TYR A 390 11.40 36.39 -8.87
C TYR A 390 11.43 37.42 -10.01
N ASN A 391 10.53 37.36 -11.00
CA ASN A 391 10.50 38.36 -12.07
C ASN A 391 9.82 39.66 -11.56
N PRO A 392 10.50 40.82 -11.53
CA PRO A 392 9.93 42.05 -10.97
C PRO A 392 8.93 42.76 -11.88
N ASP A 393 8.73 42.29 -13.13
CA ASP A 393 7.80 42.93 -14.08
C ASP A 393 6.33 42.75 -13.63
N PRO A 394 5.61 43.85 -13.35
CA PRO A 394 4.21 43.79 -12.91
C PRO A 394 3.24 43.35 -14.03
N ASN A 395 3.64 43.44 -15.30
CA ASN A 395 2.81 43.10 -16.46
C ASN A 395 3.18 41.74 -17.08
N LYS A 396 3.98 40.94 -16.40
CA LYS A 396 4.40 39.63 -16.91
C LYS A 396 3.22 38.68 -17.06
N VAL A 397 3.25 37.87 -18.10
CA VAL A 397 2.33 36.73 -18.31
C VAL A 397 3.19 35.49 -18.45
N ILE A 398 2.97 34.50 -17.59
CA ILE A 398 3.75 33.25 -17.58
C ILE A 398 2.79 32.06 -17.53
N GLU A 399 2.75 31.26 -18.58
CA GLU A 399 1.74 30.19 -18.75
C GLU A 399 2.32 28.91 -19.37
N THR A 400 1.90 27.75 -18.87
CA THR A 400 2.33 26.40 -19.24
C THR A 400 1.35 25.66 -20.18
N GLU A 401 0.18 26.26 -20.43
CA GLU A 401 -0.93 25.66 -21.21
C GLU A 401 -1.35 26.53 -22.41
N MET A 402 -0.46 27.41 -22.86
CA MET A 402 -0.75 28.29 -23.98
C MET A 402 -0.73 27.53 -25.31
N HIS A 403 -1.75 27.72 -26.13
CA HIS A 403 -1.84 27.12 -27.46
C HIS A 403 -1.49 28.14 -28.54
N VAL A 404 -0.86 27.66 -29.61
CA VAL A 404 -0.58 28.40 -30.85
C VAL A 404 -1.35 27.80 -32.03
N PHE A 405 -1.33 28.48 -33.18
CA PHE A 405 -2.18 28.20 -34.35
C PHE A 405 -3.67 28.31 -34.01
N THR A 406 -4.01 29.15 -33.05
CA THR A 406 -5.38 29.39 -32.62
C THR A 406 -6.22 30.09 -33.68
N SER A 407 -5.58 30.90 -34.53
CA SER A 407 -6.21 31.66 -35.62
C SER A 407 -6.57 30.81 -36.85
N THR A 408 -6.13 29.55 -36.92
CA THR A 408 -6.52 28.61 -37.99
C THR A 408 -8.01 28.25 -37.95
N GLY A 409 -8.67 28.43 -36.80
CA GLY A 409 -10.07 28.07 -36.57
C GLY A 409 -10.33 26.58 -36.36
N ASN A 410 -9.32 25.71 -36.53
CA ASN A 410 -9.42 24.27 -36.33
C ASN A 410 -8.68 23.86 -35.04
N ALA A 411 -9.42 23.33 -34.07
CA ALA A 411 -8.86 22.94 -32.79
C ALA A 411 -7.79 21.84 -32.89
N LYS A 412 -7.79 21.03 -33.96
CA LYS A 412 -6.80 19.97 -34.18
C LYS A 412 -5.42 20.48 -34.59
N ASP A 413 -5.34 21.71 -35.09
CA ASP A 413 -4.09 22.30 -35.55
C ASP A 413 -3.36 23.02 -34.39
N ARG A 414 -4.02 23.11 -33.23
CA ARG A 414 -3.46 23.77 -32.05
C ARG A 414 -2.34 22.95 -31.45
N VAL A 415 -1.24 23.64 -31.18
CA VAL A 415 -0.07 23.06 -30.51
C VAL A 415 0.11 23.77 -29.19
N ARG A 416 0.33 23.01 -28.12
CA ARG A 416 0.58 23.55 -26.77
C ARG A 416 2.07 23.85 -26.60
N ILE A 417 2.39 25.05 -26.11
CA ILE A 417 3.73 25.46 -25.68
C ILE A 417 3.95 24.98 -24.23
N ASP A 418 5.12 24.43 -23.93
CA ASP A 418 5.47 24.00 -22.56
C ASP A 418 5.53 25.16 -21.55
N LEU A 419 6.13 26.29 -21.94
CA LEU A 419 6.08 27.53 -21.17
C LEU A 419 6.17 28.76 -22.08
N TYR A 420 5.27 29.70 -21.87
CA TYR A 420 5.22 31.01 -22.50
C TYR A 420 5.49 32.09 -21.46
N GLU A 421 6.40 33.01 -21.75
CA GLU A 421 6.68 34.19 -20.95
C GLU A 421 6.53 35.45 -21.82
N LYS A 422 5.71 36.40 -21.39
CA LYS A 422 5.66 37.75 -21.93
C LYS A 422 6.04 38.74 -20.84
N THR A 423 7.00 39.61 -21.14
CA THR A 423 7.43 40.72 -20.28
C THR A 423 7.49 42.01 -21.09
N GLN A 424 7.84 43.13 -20.46
CA GLN A 424 8.18 44.38 -21.14
C GLN A 424 9.36 44.24 -22.13
N TYR A 425 10.21 43.21 -21.97
CA TYR A 425 11.37 42.97 -22.83
C TYR A 425 11.05 42.13 -24.07
N GLY A 426 9.86 41.54 -24.15
CA GLY A 426 9.44 40.72 -25.28
C GLY A 426 8.79 39.41 -24.86
N VAL A 427 8.75 38.48 -25.82
CA VAL A 427 8.12 37.16 -25.66
C VAL A 427 9.19 36.07 -25.73
N THR A 428 9.27 35.25 -24.69
CA THR A 428 10.12 34.06 -24.63
C THR A 428 9.25 32.81 -24.61
N ILE A 429 9.59 31.81 -25.40
CA ILE A 429 8.96 30.49 -25.37
C ILE A 429 9.97 29.42 -25.01
N TYR A 430 9.50 28.38 -24.33
CA TYR A 430 10.32 27.26 -23.91
C TYR A 430 9.76 25.94 -24.43
N GLU A 431 10.67 25.03 -24.75
CA GLU A 431 10.43 23.60 -24.96
C GLU A 431 11.42 22.87 -24.05
N GLY A 432 11.00 21.82 -23.36
CA GLY A 432 11.87 21.14 -22.41
C GLY A 432 11.84 19.64 -22.50
N LYS A 433 12.96 19.02 -22.16
CA LYS A 433 13.08 17.58 -21.92
C LYS A 433 13.66 17.38 -20.53
N ARG A 434 13.24 16.35 -19.79
CA ARG A 434 13.84 16.10 -18.47
C ARG A 434 15.35 15.86 -18.58
N ASP A 435 15.74 14.81 -19.32
CA ASP A 435 17.13 14.34 -19.35
C ASP A 435 17.94 15.02 -20.46
N SER A 436 17.71 14.64 -21.72
CA SER A 436 18.49 15.13 -22.85
C SER A 436 17.60 15.45 -24.04
N THR A 437 17.96 16.50 -24.77
CA THR A 437 17.25 16.89 -26.00
C THR A 437 17.74 16.17 -27.24
N THR A 438 16.88 16.13 -28.25
CA THR A 438 17.11 15.56 -29.58
C THR A 438 16.86 16.62 -30.65
N SER A 439 17.20 16.31 -31.91
CA SER A 439 16.90 17.21 -33.03
C SER A 439 15.41 17.49 -33.20
N LYS A 440 14.52 16.58 -32.76
CA LYS A 440 13.06 16.76 -32.86
C LYS A 440 12.61 17.94 -31.99
N ASP A 441 13.22 18.12 -30.84
CA ASP A 441 12.82 19.14 -29.85
C ASP A 441 13.17 20.56 -30.36
N VAL A 442 14.22 20.69 -31.18
CA VAL A 442 14.52 21.95 -31.90
C VAL A 442 13.39 22.32 -32.88
N TYR A 443 12.87 21.34 -33.61
CA TYR A 443 11.76 21.57 -34.53
C TYR A 443 10.44 21.79 -33.81
N GLN A 444 10.24 21.17 -32.66
CA GLN A 444 9.10 21.44 -31.78
C GLN A 444 9.11 22.90 -31.31
N LEU A 445 10.25 23.38 -30.80
CA LEU A 445 10.43 24.79 -30.41
C LEU A 445 10.21 25.75 -31.60
N ARG A 446 10.66 25.35 -32.79
CA ARG A 446 10.40 26.11 -34.02
C ARG A 446 8.91 26.17 -34.35
N MET A 447 8.20 25.06 -34.24
CA MET A 447 6.77 25.01 -34.47
C MET A 447 6.00 25.91 -33.50
N TYR A 448 6.43 26.01 -32.24
CA TYR A 448 5.86 26.98 -31.29
C TYR A 448 6.07 28.43 -31.74
N TRP A 449 7.29 28.76 -32.18
CA TRP A 449 7.62 30.09 -32.70
C TRP A 449 6.76 30.43 -33.92
N ASP A 450 6.73 29.54 -34.90
CA ASP A 450 5.98 29.73 -36.15
C ASP A 450 4.48 29.85 -35.88
N GLY A 451 3.95 29.11 -34.90
CA GLY A 451 2.56 29.22 -34.47
C GLY A 451 2.22 30.56 -33.82
N LEU A 452 3.12 31.14 -33.01
CA LEU A 452 2.95 32.49 -32.49
C LEU A 452 2.97 33.54 -33.60
N VAL A 453 3.93 33.42 -34.53
CA VAL A 453 4.03 34.34 -35.68
C VAL A 453 2.76 34.26 -36.53
N TYR A 454 2.24 33.06 -36.75
CA TYR A 454 0.98 32.84 -37.45
C TYR A 454 -0.21 33.51 -36.74
N ASP A 455 -0.26 33.42 -35.41
CA ASP A 455 -1.26 34.08 -34.56
C ASP A 455 -1.00 35.60 -34.37
N GLY A 456 -0.02 36.18 -35.06
CA GLY A 456 0.26 37.62 -35.06
C GLY A 456 1.10 38.11 -33.87
N ILE A 457 1.72 37.19 -33.12
CA ILE A 457 2.62 37.50 -32.01
C ILE A 457 4.06 37.32 -32.47
N THR A 458 4.92 38.32 -32.30
CA THR A 458 6.34 38.22 -32.65
C THR A 458 7.16 37.74 -31.44
N PRO A 459 7.67 36.51 -31.44
CA PRO A 459 8.53 36.03 -30.36
C PRO A 459 9.88 36.72 -30.43
N THR A 460 10.52 36.89 -29.29
CA THR A 460 11.86 37.49 -29.16
C THR A 460 12.90 36.41 -28.98
N LYS A 461 12.55 35.31 -28.30
CA LYS A 461 13.50 34.28 -27.90
C LYS A 461 12.84 32.90 -27.72
N GLY A 462 13.54 31.86 -28.15
CA GLY A 462 13.18 30.47 -27.90
C GLY A 462 14.25 29.80 -27.05
N VAL A 463 13.85 29.03 -26.04
CA VAL A 463 14.78 28.39 -25.12
C VAL A 463 14.47 26.91 -25.05
N LEU A 464 15.46 26.09 -25.40
CA LEU A 464 15.38 24.65 -25.21
C LEU A 464 15.99 24.29 -23.85
N VAL A 465 15.26 23.57 -22.99
CA VAL A 465 15.67 23.27 -21.61
C VAL A 465 15.83 21.77 -21.37
N ALA A 466 16.97 21.33 -20.83
CA ALA A 466 17.16 19.94 -20.39
C ALA A 466 18.26 19.77 -19.32
N MET A 467 18.55 18.56 -18.82
CA MET A 467 19.78 18.36 -18.05
C MET A 467 21.02 18.41 -18.96
N ASP A 468 20.91 17.89 -20.18
CA ASP A 468 21.98 17.85 -21.17
C ASP A 468 21.50 18.17 -22.60
N HIS A 469 22.37 18.80 -23.39
CA HIS A 469 22.13 19.09 -24.80
C HIS A 469 23.28 18.55 -25.66
N PRO A 470 23.03 17.54 -26.51
CA PRO A 470 24.03 17.02 -27.43
C PRO A 470 24.56 18.09 -28.39
N ASP A 471 25.81 17.98 -28.83
CA ASP A 471 26.40 18.96 -29.76
C ASP A 471 25.67 19.01 -31.12
N SER A 472 25.04 17.90 -31.52
CA SER A 472 24.17 17.86 -32.70
C SER A 472 22.95 18.80 -32.56
N VAL A 473 22.38 18.92 -31.36
CA VAL A 473 21.27 19.84 -31.07
C VAL A 473 21.76 21.29 -31.09
N LYS A 474 22.91 21.57 -30.46
CA LYS A 474 23.51 22.92 -30.46
C LYS A 474 23.85 23.38 -31.87
N GLY A 475 24.44 22.50 -32.70
CA GLY A 475 24.71 22.77 -34.10
C GLY A 475 23.45 23.02 -34.93
N LEU A 476 22.37 22.28 -34.66
CA LEU A 476 21.09 22.49 -35.33
C LEU A 476 20.45 23.84 -34.96
N ILE A 477 20.52 24.25 -33.69
CA ILE A 477 20.07 25.58 -33.25
C ILE A 477 20.82 26.69 -34.00
N GLN A 478 22.14 26.56 -34.16
CA GLN A 478 22.93 27.53 -34.94
C GLN A 478 22.43 27.63 -36.38
N ILE A 479 22.11 26.50 -37.02
CA ILE A 479 21.54 26.47 -38.36
C ILE A 479 20.16 27.14 -38.40
N VAL A 480 19.26 26.81 -37.47
CA VAL A 480 17.91 27.39 -37.39
C VAL A 480 17.97 28.92 -37.18
N ASN A 481 18.90 29.42 -36.38
CA ASN A 481 19.08 30.85 -36.14
C ASN A 481 19.56 31.64 -37.39
N THR A 482 20.03 30.95 -38.44
CA THR A 482 20.30 31.58 -39.75
C THR A 482 19.06 31.68 -40.66
N MET A 483 17.98 30.99 -40.29
CA MET A 483 16.73 30.97 -41.05
C MET A 483 15.84 32.16 -40.68
N LYS A 484 14.85 32.41 -41.55
CA LYS A 484 13.81 33.43 -41.37
C LYS A 484 12.46 32.81 -41.02
N ASP A 485 11.72 33.47 -40.14
CA ASP A 485 10.29 33.20 -39.94
C ASP A 485 9.44 33.85 -41.05
N ALA A 486 8.12 33.62 -41.01
CA ALA A 486 7.19 34.16 -42.00
C ALA A 486 7.11 35.70 -42.01
N SER A 487 7.58 36.37 -40.95
CA SER A 487 7.66 37.83 -40.85
C SER A 487 9.02 38.39 -41.29
N GLY A 488 9.96 37.53 -41.72
CA GLY A 488 11.29 37.93 -42.17
C GLY A 488 12.30 38.16 -41.04
N ASN A 489 11.97 37.81 -39.80
CA ASN A 489 12.89 37.89 -38.66
C ASN A 489 13.72 36.62 -38.53
N ASN A 490 14.92 36.71 -37.95
CA ASN A 490 15.69 35.51 -37.64
C ASN A 490 15.07 34.81 -36.42
N TYR A 491 15.20 33.49 -36.34
CA TYR A 491 15.00 32.78 -35.09
C TYR A 491 16.13 33.12 -34.10
N HIS A 492 15.79 33.12 -32.81
CA HIS A 492 16.71 33.38 -31.71
C HIS A 492 16.61 32.29 -30.64
N PHE A 493 17.09 31.10 -30.98
CA PHE A 493 17.06 29.94 -30.10
C PHE A 493 18.36 29.80 -29.31
N GLU A 494 18.24 29.41 -28.05
CA GLU A 494 19.35 29.02 -27.20
C GLU A 494 19.02 27.76 -26.40
N THR A 495 20.04 27.17 -25.78
CA THR A 495 19.90 26.06 -24.84
C THR A 495 20.16 26.54 -23.42
N LYS A 496 19.39 26.04 -22.45
CA LYS A 496 19.65 26.21 -21.01
C LYS A 496 19.51 24.89 -20.31
N THR A 497 20.31 24.66 -19.27
CA THR A 497 20.05 23.53 -18.40
C THR A 497 18.92 23.83 -17.41
N TRP A 498 18.26 22.79 -16.86
CA TRP A 498 17.34 22.98 -15.73
C TRP A 498 18.00 23.75 -14.58
N LYS A 499 19.29 23.50 -14.35
CA LYS A 499 20.11 24.20 -13.36
C LYS A 499 20.30 25.68 -13.69
N ASP A 500 20.49 26.04 -14.96
CA ASP A 500 20.56 27.43 -15.41
C ASP A 500 19.22 28.17 -15.21
N CYS A 501 18.11 27.42 -15.21
CA CYS A 501 16.78 27.89 -14.85
C CYS A 501 16.50 27.86 -13.34
N GLY A 502 17.50 27.50 -12.52
CA GLY A 502 17.41 27.44 -11.06
C GLY A 502 16.87 26.12 -10.49
N LEU A 503 16.56 25.13 -11.32
CA LEU A 503 16.07 23.81 -10.90
C LEU A 503 17.22 22.81 -10.88
N ASP A 504 17.63 22.38 -9.69
CA ASP A 504 18.64 21.34 -9.55
C ASP A 504 17.97 19.96 -9.48
N LEU A 505 18.11 19.18 -10.55
CA LEU A 505 17.58 17.82 -10.65
C LEU A 505 18.59 16.76 -10.16
N THR A 506 19.78 17.18 -9.70
CA THR A 506 20.87 16.26 -9.32
C THR A 506 20.90 15.91 -7.81
N SER A 507 19.97 16.44 -7.01
CA SER A 507 19.97 16.25 -5.56
C SER A 507 19.20 15.01 -5.08
N ARG A 508 19.96 13.91 -4.90
CA ARG A 508 19.82 12.72 -4.00
C ARG A 508 18.49 11.95 -3.89
#